data_AF-A0A142WYP6-F1
#
_entry.id   AF-A0A142WYP6-F1
#
_cell.length_a   1.000
_cell.length_b   1.000
_cell.length_c   1.000
_cell.angle_alpha   90.00
_cell.angle_beta   90.00
_cell.angle_gamma   90.00
#
_symmetry.space_group_name_H-M   'P 1'
#
loop_
_entity.id
_entity.type
_entity.pdbx_description
1 polymer ?
#
loop_
_entity_poly.entity_id
_entity_poly.type
_entity_poly.pdbx_seq_one_letter_code
_entity_poly.pdbx_strand_id
1 'polypeptide(L)'
;MRYSHSVRGVDLARWVGGLAIGLACATASVRAEELAVAPESLPAPPREGQTLILPESETPPPVALNRFLGSQSCGASNCHGNPNRENLVLSSYHFVMDRDPHQKAGLVLYNERSRNMVERLKLGVPAWKAKECLVCHSPGAVNAFDPSLVSALVRDGIGCESCHGGAEGWLAAHRSAEWKFPDIWSEERKTAAGFKTNKNLATRAHMCADCHVGSPGQQVDHDLIAAGHPRLNFEFAAYQALYPKHWRVSDDRARTPVAGGEASVRGSTFESTSWLVGQLVTADHELALLLNRAERSGKSGPELAQFDCYACHHELQDQSWRQVRTNSKLKPGEIGWGTWGLGLVESLPPAYSLLNAEQFQKDAALLRGHLQTLQARPDVIHSPATRMRAELQAALAKIPQQRYDAGSVQTVQDGLLKDRNELVQGGWDRTTQLYLATAALQNAGREARGLIGGTPGAEDASLLKVRQLLSFDPVSGAPRTFEITDSPRYRKGTPDEILRAFEEYLQTRPRVEAAVPADALPPVADQSPLLLPRQ
;
A
#
# COMPACT_ATOMS: atom_id res chain seq x y z
N MET A 1 52.91 1.28 -24.71
CA MET A 1 53.92 0.19 -24.67
C MET A 1 53.19 -1.16 -24.74
N ARG A 2 53.88 -2.25 -25.10
CA ARG A 2 53.30 -3.59 -25.40
C ARG A 2 53.17 -4.49 -24.15
N TYR A 3 52.72 -5.73 -24.40
CA TYR A 3 52.66 -6.96 -23.56
C TYR A 3 51.30 -7.25 -22.89
N SER A 4 50.74 -8.47 -22.90
CA SER A 4 50.98 -9.66 -23.77
C SER A 4 49.88 -10.73 -23.59
N HIS A 5 49.75 -11.65 -24.57
CA HIS A 5 48.81 -12.79 -24.56
C HIS A 5 49.07 -13.84 -23.47
N SER A 6 48.02 -14.60 -23.13
CA SER A 6 48.09 -16.06 -22.96
C SER A 6 46.72 -16.71 -23.15
N VAL A 7 46.59 -17.61 -24.13
CA VAL A 7 45.42 -18.49 -24.31
C VAL A 7 45.90 -19.94 -24.35
N ARG A 8 45.23 -20.80 -23.59
CA ARG A 8 45.21 -22.27 -23.69
C ARG A 8 43.78 -22.70 -23.34
N GLY A 9 43.15 -23.72 -23.92
CA GLY A 9 43.62 -24.64 -24.95
C GLY A 9 43.05 -26.04 -24.74
N VAL A 10 41.94 -26.35 -25.42
CA VAL A 10 41.46 -27.70 -25.81
C VAL A 10 41.07 -28.68 -24.68
N ASP A 11 39.82 -29.14 -24.63
CA ASP A 11 39.51 -30.53 -25.04
C ASP A 11 38.03 -30.78 -25.42
N LEU A 12 37.79 -31.82 -26.22
CA LEU A 12 36.52 -32.13 -26.88
C LEU A 12 36.18 -33.64 -26.83
N ALA A 13 34.92 -34.00 -27.07
CA ALA A 13 34.32 -35.36 -26.95
C ALA A 13 34.14 -35.82 -25.48
N ARG A 14 33.03 -36.40 -25.02
CA ARG A 14 32.01 -37.31 -25.59
C ARG A 14 30.63 -36.99 -24.95
N TRP A 15 29.48 -37.64 -25.23
CA TRP A 15 29.08 -38.79 -26.07
C TRP A 15 27.71 -38.46 -26.72
N VAL A 16 27.22 -39.28 -27.65
CA VAL A 16 25.80 -39.28 -28.12
C VAL A 16 25.24 -40.70 -28.11
N GLY A 17 24.02 -40.84 -27.60
CA GLY A 17 23.12 -41.97 -27.82
C GLY A 17 21.70 -41.56 -27.40
N GLY A 18 20.61 -41.93 -28.07
CA GLY A 18 20.50 -42.81 -29.23
C GLY A 18 19.48 -43.92 -29.00
N LEU A 19 18.19 -43.60 -29.07
CA LEU A 19 17.13 -44.58 -29.34
C LEU A 19 15.93 -43.90 -29.99
N ALA A 20 15.29 -44.58 -30.95
CA ALA A 20 14.16 -44.07 -31.72
C ALA A 20 12.95 -44.98 -31.56
N ILE A 21 11.75 -44.40 -31.52
CA ILE A 21 10.48 -45.07 -31.86
C ILE A 21 9.65 -44.05 -32.65
N GLY A 22 9.22 -44.43 -33.86
CA GLY A 22 8.38 -43.58 -34.71
C GLY A 22 6.88 -43.81 -34.50
N LEU A 23 6.07 -42.91 -35.07
CA LEU A 23 4.65 -43.18 -35.30
C LEU A 23 4.25 -42.66 -36.69
N ALA A 24 3.35 -43.40 -37.35
CA ALA A 24 3.16 -43.33 -38.80
C ALA A 24 2.33 -42.14 -39.28
N CYS A 25 2.57 -41.73 -40.52
CA CYS A 25 1.67 -40.85 -41.28
C CYS A 25 0.36 -41.58 -41.62
N ALA A 26 -0.77 -40.90 -41.44
CA ALA A 26 -2.04 -41.25 -42.05
C ALA A 26 -2.59 -40.01 -42.77
N THR A 27 -2.54 -40.01 -44.10
CA THR A 27 -3.15 -38.98 -44.93
C THR A 27 -4.62 -39.31 -45.17
N ALA A 28 -5.52 -38.42 -44.75
CA ALA A 28 -6.94 -38.49 -45.08
C ALA A 28 -7.44 -37.10 -45.50
N SER A 29 -7.58 -36.90 -46.81
CA SER A 29 -8.23 -35.71 -47.38
C SER A 29 -9.73 -35.78 -47.14
N VAL A 30 -10.33 -34.69 -46.64
CA VAL A 30 -11.80 -34.55 -46.58
C VAL A 30 -12.19 -33.29 -47.36
N ARG A 31 -13.25 -33.42 -48.16
CA ARG A 31 -13.71 -32.41 -49.12
C ARG A 31 -14.43 -31.24 -48.43
N ALA A 32 -14.43 -30.09 -49.09
CA ALA A 32 -15.44 -29.06 -48.88
C ALA A 32 -16.75 -29.45 -49.61
N GLU A 33 -17.84 -28.72 -49.33
CA GLU A 33 -19.25 -29.02 -49.66
C GLU A 33 -19.95 -29.93 -48.64
N GLU A 34 -21.19 -29.68 -48.19
CA GLU A 34 -22.01 -28.46 -48.13
C GLU A 34 -23.15 -28.76 -47.14
N LEU A 35 -23.44 -27.89 -46.17
CA LEU A 35 -24.67 -28.01 -45.35
C LEU A 35 -25.04 -26.64 -44.78
N ALA A 36 -25.90 -25.94 -45.52
CA ALA A 36 -26.43 -24.66 -45.12
C ALA A 36 -27.37 -24.80 -43.91
N VAL A 37 -27.11 -24.02 -42.87
CA VAL A 37 -28.09 -23.66 -41.84
C VAL A 37 -28.34 -22.17 -41.98
N ALA A 38 -29.60 -21.78 -42.17
CA ALA A 38 -29.97 -20.39 -42.41
C ALA A 38 -29.63 -19.52 -41.19
N PRO A 39 -29.05 -18.32 -41.37
CA PRO A 39 -28.88 -17.39 -40.28
C PRO A 39 -30.25 -16.86 -39.83
N GLU A 40 -30.54 -16.95 -38.54
CA GLU A 40 -31.66 -16.23 -37.93
C GLU A 40 -31.53 -14.74 -38.25
N SER A 41 -32.62 -14.13 -38.70
CA SER A 41 -32.65 -12.73 -39.11
C SER A 41 -32.40 -11.84 -37.90
N LEU A 42 -31.22 -11.19 -37.86
CA LEU A 42 -30.97 -10.08 -36.95
C LEU A 42 -32.07 -9.01 -37.12
N PRO A 43 -32.66 -8.49 -36.03
CA PRO A 43 -33.64 -7.42 -36.14
C PRO A 43 -32.98 -6.18 -36.76
N ALA A 44 -33.68 -5.56 -37.71
CA ALA A 44 -33.19 -4.38 -38.42
C ALA A 44 -32.89 -3.22 -37.43
N PRO A 45 -31.87 -2.38 -37.70
CA PRO A 45 -31.63 -1.19 -36.89
C PRO A 45 -32.86 -0.28 -36.92
N PRO A 46 -33.18 0.42 -35.80
CA PRO A 46 -34.30 1.34 -35.76
C PRO A 46 -34.09 2.47 -36.78
N ARG A 47 -35.17 2.82 -37.49
CA ARG A 47 -35.15 3.90 -38.48
C ARG A 47 -34.84 5.24 -37.80
N GLU A 48 -34.01 6.05 -38.43
CA GLU A 48 -33.85 7.46 -38.08
C GLU A 48 -35.21 8.18 -38.07
N GLY A 49 -35.43 9.06 -37.10
CA GLY A 49 -36.62 9.94 -37.09
C GLY A 49 -37.61 9.80 -35.92
N GLN A 50 -37.24 9.18 -34.79
CA GLN A 50 -37.98 9.36 -33.54
C GLN A 50 -37.12 10.05 -32.48
N THR A 51 -37.32 11.37 -32.35
CA THR A 51 -36.72 12.19 -31.30
C THR A 51 -37.34 11.83 -29.95
N LEU A 52 -36.66 10.97 -29.19
CA LEU A 52 -36.95 10.80 -27.77
C LEU A 52 -36.59 12.09 -27.03
N ILE A 53 -37.60 12.90 -26.71
CA ILE A 53 -37.44 14.05 -25.82
C ILE A 53 -37.21 13.51 -24.40
N LEU A 54 -35.94 13.33 -24.04
CA LEU A 54 -35.53 13.18 -22.66
C LEU A 54 -35.59 14.56 -21.98
N PRO A 55 -36.00 14.64 -20.69
CA PRO A 55 -36.00 15.91 -19.98
C PRO A 55 -34.58 16.47 -19.89
N GLU A 56 -34.42 17.71 -20.31
CA GLU A 56 -33.14 18.41 -20.40
C GLU A 56 -32.64 18.78 -18.99
N SER A 57 -31.87 17.88 -18.38
CA SER A 57 -31.11 18.20 -17.18
C SER A 57 -29.91 19.06 -17.56
N GLU A 58 -30.02 20.37 -17.35
CA GLU A 58 -28.92 21.33 -17.52
C GLU A 58 -27.79 21.10 -16.50
N THR A 59 -27.02 20.05 -16.73
CA THR A 59 -25.58 19.95 -16.46
C THR A 59 -25.12 18.60 -17.01
N PRO A 60 -24.17 18.53 -17.97
CA PRO A 60 -23.53 17.26 -18.25
C PRO A 60 -22.87 16.77 -16.95
N PRO A 61 -22.90 15.46 -16.64
CA PRO A 61 -22.10 14.94 -15.55
C PRO A 61 -20.65 15.37 -15.78
N PRO A 62 -19.91 15.80 -14.74
CA PRO A 62 -18.54 16.27 -14.91
C PRO A 62 -17.77 15.18 -15.66
N VAL A 63 -17.30 15.52 -16.86
CA VAL A 63 -16.54 14.58 -17.71
C VAL A 63 -15.43 14.04 -16.82
N ALA A 64 -15.35 12.72 -16.70
CA ALA A 64 -14.40 12.09 -15.80
C ALA A 64 -12.98 12.25 -16.37
N LEU A 65 -12.34 13.40 -16.10
CA LEU A 65 -10.99 13.82 -16.55
C LEU A 65 -9.84 12.93 -16.01
N ASN A 66 -10.17 11.70 -15.61
CA ASN A 66 -9.35 10.71 -14.93
C ASN A 66 -9.20 9.42 -15.77
N ARG A 67 -9.45 9.47 -17.08
CA ARG A 67 -9.25 8.30 -17.94
C ARG A 67 -7.77 8.08 -18.23
N PHE A 68 -7.40 6.82 -18.40
CA PHE A 68 -6.01 6.38 -18.48
C PHE A 68 -5.53 6.28 -19.93
N LEU A 69 -4.42 6.92 -20.24
CA LEU A 69 -3.73 6.93 -21.53
C LEU A 69 -2.62 5.86 -21.64
N GLY A 70 -2.25 5.23 -20.52
CA GLY A 70 -1.20 4.23 -20.41
C GLY A 70 0.17 4.83 -20.10
N SER A 71 1.05 4.05 -19.45
CA SER A 71 2.34 4.54 -18.95
C SER A 71 3.27 5.03 -20.06
N GLN A 72 3.11 4.49 -21.28
CA GLN A 72 3.81 4.91 -22.50
C GLN A 72 3.62 6.40 -22.82
N SER A 73 2.48 7.00 -22.44
CA SER A 73 2.19 8.42 -22.63
C SER A 73 3.16 9.36 -21.88
N CYS A 74 3.86 8.84 -20.87
CA CYS A 74 4.92 9.51 -20.10
C CYS A 74 6.34 9.19 -20.61
N GLY A 75 6.50 8.07 -21.32
CA GLY A 75 7.79 7.40 -21.59
C GLY A 75 8.65 7.97 -22.72
N ALA A 76 8.31 9.13 -23.29
CA ALA A 76 9.15 9.77 -24.31
C ALA A 76 10.51 10.22 -23.72
N SER A 77 11.59 10.16 -24.51
CA SER A 77 12.95 10.43 -24.03
C SER A 77 13.24 11.88 -23.60
N ASN A 78 12.43 12.83 -24.08
CA ASN A 78 12.41 14.22 -23.63
C ASN A 78 11.40 14.49 -22.48
N CYS A 79 10.68 13.46 -22.04
CA CYS A 79 9.77 13.48 -20.90
C CYS A 79 10.38 12.64 -19.75
N HIS A 80 9.77 11.49 -19.41
CA HIS A 80 10.22 10.63 -18.30
C HIS A 80 11.02 9.39 -18.74
N GLY A 81 11.21 9.18 -20.05
CA GLY A 81 11.93 8.05 -20.63
C GLY A 81 13.38 8.34 -21.04
N ASN A 82 14.04 9.33 -20.44
CA ASN A 82 15.45 9.61 -20.71
C ASN A 82 16.32 8.42 -20.26
N PRO A 83 17.22 7.88 -21.11
CA PRO A 83 18.07 6.75 -20.74
C PRO A 83 19.15 7.10 -19.71
N ASN A 84 19.48 8.38 -19.51
CA ASN A 84 20.41 8.79 -18.44
C ASN A 84 19.71 8.75 -17.07
N ARG A 85 20.10 7.77 -16.25
CA ARG A 85 19.55 7.51 -14.91
C ARG A 85 20.02 8.47 -13.82
N GLU A 86 20.93 9.40 -14.12
CA GLU A 86 21.36 10.45 -13.18
C GLU A 86 20.23 11.43 -12.84
N ASN A 87 19.37 11.75 -13.81
CA ASN A 87 18.20 12.59 -13.57
C ASN A 87 16.99 11.70 -13.25
N LEU A 88 16.77 11.46 -11.95
CA LEU A 88 15.67 10.61 -11.44
C LEU A 88 14.30 10.98 -12.01
N VAL A 89 14.04 12.27 -12.25
CA VAL A 89 12.75 12.75 -12.79
C VAL A 89 12.65 12.45 -14.28
N LEU A 90 13.65 12.79 -15.09
CA LEU A 90 13.61 12.57 -16.54
C LEU A 90 13.76 11.10 -16.94
N SER A 91 14.22 10.24 -16.04
CA SER A 91 14.35 8.79 -16.25
C SER A 91 13.35 7.94 -15.44
N SER A 92 12.38 8.58 -14.78
CA SER A 92 11.46 7.92 -13.84
C SER A 92 10.64 6.80 -14.50
N TYR A 93 10.33 6.89 -15.80
CA TYR A 93 9.67 5.82 -16.54
C TYR A 93 10.48 4.52 -16.49
N HIS A 94 11.78 4.57 -16.79
CA HIS A 94 12.66 3.39 -16.72
C HIS A 94 12.81 2.87 -15.29
N PHE A 95 12.84 3.76 -14.29
CA PHE A 95 12.85 3.34 -12.88
C PHE A 95 11.59 2.58 -12.49
N VAL A 96 10.40 3.07 -12.88
CA VAL A 96 9.13 2.40 -12.61
C VAL A 96 9.06 1.07 -13.35
N MET A 97 9.29 1.05 -14.67
CA MET A 97 9.23 -0.17 -15.49
C MET A 97 10.22 -1.27 -15.04
N ASP A 98 11.45 -0.90 -14.66
CA ASP A 98 12.48 -1.87 -14.28
C ASP A 98 12.35 -2.36 -12.83
N ARG A 99 11.98 -1.47 -11.89
CA ARG A 99 12.19 -1.69 -10.44
C ARG A 99 10.92 -1.66 -9.61
N ASP A 100 9.84 -1.05 -10.08
CA ASP A 100 8.62 -0.93 -9.28
C ASP A 100 7.83 -2.25 -9.29
N PRO A 101 7.64 -2.94 -8.14
CA PRO A 101 6.85 -4.17 -8.09
C PRO A 101 5.39 -3.95 -8.53
N HIS A 102 4.87 -2.72 -8.44
CA HIS A 102 3.50 -2.38 -8.83
C HIS A 102 3.24 -2.60 -10.34
N GLN A 103 4.26 -2.46 -11.20
CA GLN A 103 4.14 -2.80 -12.63
C GLN A 103 3.75 -4.27 -12.87
N LYS A 104 4.14 -5.16 -11.96
CA LYS A 104 3.82 -6.60 -12.05
C LYS A 104 2.43 -6.93 -11.52
N ALA A 105 1.68 -5.96 -10.96
CA ALA A 105 0.40 -6.21 -10.31
C ALA A 105 -0.63 -6.85 -11.26
N GLY A 106 -0.76 -6.37 -12.49
CA GLY A 106 -1.66 -6.95 -13.49
C GLY A 106 -1.25 -8.36 -13.95
N LEU A 107 0.05 -8.67 -13.94
CA LEU A 107 0.58 -10.01 -14.27
C LEU A 107 0.23 -11.06 -13.20
N VAL A 108 0.03 -10.65 -11.94
CA VAL A 108 -0.45 -11.54 -10.87
C VAL A 108 -1.79 -12.19 -11.25
N LEU A 109 -2.66 -11.47 -11.96
CA LEU A 109 -4.00 -11.94 -12.35
C LEU A 109 -4.02 -13.11 -13.36
N TYR A 110 -2.85 -13.51 -13.88
CA TYR A 110 -2.69 -14.67 -14.78
C TYR A 110 -2.21 -15.94 -14.04
N ASN A 111 -1.83 -15.83 -12.77
CA ASN A 111 -1.26 -16.96 -12.01
C ASN A 111 -2.35 -17.94 -11.52
N GLU A 112 -1.90 -19.09 -11.02
CA GLU A 112 -2.77 -20.16 -10.54
C GLU A 112 -3.68 -19.73 -9.37
N ARG A 113 -3.17 -18.94 -8.42
CA ARG A 113 -3.96 -18.43 -7.29
C ARG A 113 -5.13 -17.58 -7.79
N SER A 114 -4.89 -16.67 -8.72
CA SER A 114 -5.95 -15.82 -9.29
C SER A 114 -6.97 -16.62 -10.10
N ARG A 115 -6.57 -17.72 -10.76
CA ARG A 115 -7.52 -18.67 -11.40
C ARG A 115 -8.38 -19.38 -10.34
N ASN A 116 -7.75 -19.97 -9.33
CA ASN A 116 -8.45 -20.66 -8.24
C ASN A 116 -9.40 -19.72 -7.47
N MET A 117 -9.05 -18.43 -7.35
CA MET A 117 -9.91 -17.40 -6.75
C MET A 117 -11.18 -17.17 -7.57
N VAL A 118 -11.09 -16.96 -8.89
CA VAL A 118 -12.31 -16.70 -9.71
C VAL A 118 -13.22 -17.91 -9.82
N GLU A 119 -12.68 -19.12 -9.71
CA GLU A 119 -13.46 -20.36 -9.61
C GLU A 119 -14.23 -20.43 -8.27
N ARG A 120 -13.56 -20.16 -7.15
CA ARG A 120 -14.18 -20.13 -5.80
C ARG A 120 -15.25 -19.06 -5.68
N LEU A 121 -14.98 -17.87 -6.21
CA LEU A 121 -15.88 -16.71 -6.24
C LEU A 121 -16.95 -16.81 -7.34
N LYS A 122 -16.84 -17.77 -8.26
CA LYS A 122 -17.76 -18.03 -9.37
C LYS A 122 -17.98 -16.80 -10.28
N LEU A 123 -16.95 -16.00 -10.53
CA LEU A 123 -17.07 -14.72 -11.26
C LEU A 123 -17.40 -14.87 -12.76
N GLY A 124 -17.32 -16.09 -13.33
CA GLY A 124 -17.61 -16.36 -14.74
C GLY A 124 -16.62 -15.77 -15.76
N VAL A 125 -15.65 -14.98 -15.30
CA VAL A 125 -14.58 -14.35 -16.09
C VAL A 125 -13.21 -14.60 -15.43
N PRO A 126 -12.11 -14.63 -16.20
CA PRO A 126 -10.77 -14.72 -15.62
C PRO A 126 -10.42 -13.45 -14.85
N ALA A 127 -9.53 -13.54 -13.85
CA ALA A 127 -9.23 -12.42 -12.95
C ALA A 127 -8.76 -11.14 -13.67
N TRP A 128 -8.01 -11.26 -14.77
CA TRP A 128 -7.58 -10.15 -15.61
C TRP A 128 -8.70 -9.47 -16.44
N LYS A 129 -9.95 -9.94 -16.30
CA LYS A 129 -11.19 -9.29 -16.77
C LYS A 129 -12.16 -8.95 -15.63
N ALA A 130 -11.96 -9.48 -14.43
CA ALA A 130 -12.84 -9.24 -13.29
C ALA A 130 -12.61 -7.82 -12.74
N LYS A 131 -13.67 -7.01 -12.65
CA LYS A 131 -13.56 -5.63 -12.16
C LYS A 131 -13.02 -5.60 -10.73
N GLU A 132 -13.48 -6.54 -9.91
CA GLU A 132 -13.12 -6.79 -8.52
C GLU A 132 -11.61 -6.98 -8.33
N CYS A 133 -10.93 -7.57 -9.32
CA CYS A 133 -9.47 -7.71 -9.31
C CYS A 133 -8.78 -6.49 -9.92
N LEU A 134 -9.30 -5.97 -11.04
CA LEU A 134 -8.69 -4.88 -11.79
C LEU A 134 -8.64 -3.56 -11.01
N VAL A 135 -9.61 -3.27 -10.12
CA VAL A 135 -9.62 -2.03 -9.33
C VAL A 135 -8.36 -1.80 -8.48
N CYS A 136 -7.62 -2.85 -8.09
CA CYS A 136 -6.33 -2.73 -7.38
C CYS A 136 -5.12 -3.21 -8.19
N HIS A 137 -5.30 -4.01 -9.24
CA HIS A 137 -4.19 -4.60 -10.01
C HIS A 137 -3.95 -3.96 -11.39
N SER A 138 -4.96 -3.30 -11.96
CA SER A 138 -4.85 -2.41 -13.12
C SER A 138 -6.04 -1.44 -13.18
N PRO A 139 -6.06 -0.38 -12.34
CA PRO A 139 -7.14 0.61 -12.32
C PRO A 139 -7.33 1.28 -13.68
N GLY A 140 -6.24 1.43 -14.45
CA GLY A 140 -6.29 1.97 -15.80
C GLY A 140 -7.08 1.10 -16.77
N ALA A 141 -7.03 -0.23 -16.63
CA ALA A 141 -7.86 -1.12 -17.45
C ALA A 141 -9.37 -0.99 -17.16
N VAL A 142 -9.75 -0.52 -15.96
CA VAL A 142 -11.15 -0.20 -15.61
C VAL A 142 -11.59 1.12 -16.24
N ASN A 143 -10.71 2.12 -16.27
CA ASN A 143 -11.00 3.49 -16.69
C ASN A 143 -10.19 3.94 -17.93
N ALA A 144 -10.05 3.06 -18.93
CA ALA A 144 -9.23 3.34 -20.11
C ALA A 144 -9.81 4.48 -20.98
N PHE A 145 -8.92 5.31 -21.54
CA PHE A 145 -9.29 6.34 -22.53
C PHE A 145 -9.78 5.73 -23.86
N ASP A 146 -9.21 4.60 -24.25
CA ASP A 146 -9.57 3.85 -25.44
C ASP A 146 -9.66 2.35 -25.07
N PRO A 147 -10.76 1.63 -25.38
CA PRO A 147 -10.89 0.21 -25.10
C PRO A 147 -9.78 -0.68 -25.67
N SER A 148 -9.12 -0.27 -26.77
CA SER A 148 -7.97 -0.98 -27.34
C SER A 148 -6.75 -1.00 -26.39
N LEU A 149 -6.63 -0.02 -25.49
CA LEU A 149 -5.54 0.06 -24.51
C LEU A 149 -5.70 -0.93 -23.35
N VAL A 150 -6.90 -1.47 -23.10
CA VAL A 150 -7.18 -2.34 -21.93
C VAL A 150 -6.18 -3.49 -21.81
N SER A 151 -5.85 -4.16 -22.92
CA SER A 151 -4.88 -5.26 -22.92
C SER A 151 -3.46 -4.81 -22.57
N ALA A 152 -3.06 -3.59 -22.94
CA ALA A 152 -1.77 -3.02 -22.56
C ALA A 152 -1.78 -2.56 -21.10
N LEU A 153 -2.84 -1.89 -20.65
CA LEU A 153 -3.01 -1.42 -19.27
C LEU A 153 -2.99 -2.57 -18.25
N VAL A 154 -3.56 -3.74 -18.60
CA VAL A 154 -3.44 -4.95 -17.78
C VAL A 154 -2.00 -5.48 -17.71
N ARG A 155 -1.16 -5.26 -18.73
CA ARG A 155 0.27 -5.62 -18.70
C ARG A 155 1.13 -4.61 -17.95
N ASP A 156 0.80 -3.31 -18.05
CA ASP A 156 1.40 -2.22 -17.26
C ASP A 156 1.06 -2.34 -15.75
N GLY A 157 -0.04 -3.01 -15.41
CA GLY A 157 -0.50 -3.16 -14.03
C GLY A 157 -0.83 -1.80 -13.39
N ILE A 158 -0.09 -1.43 -12.35
CA ILE A 158 -0.19 -0.13 -11.67
C ILE A 158 0.85 0.82 -12.29
N GLY A 159 0.37 1.67 -13.21
CA GLY A 159 1.15 2.60 -14.03
C GLY A 159 1.40 3.96 -13.37
N CYS A 160 2.10 4.85 -14.09
CA CYS A 160 2.35 6.23 -13.67
C CYS A 160 1.06 6.95 -13.24
N GLU A 161 -0.01 6.74 -14.00
CA GLU A 161 -1.34 7.33 -13.79
C GLU A 161 -2.08 6.77 -12.56
N SER A 162 -1.74 5.57 -12.08
CA SER A 162 -2.32 5.05 -10.83
C SER A 162 -1.87 5.89 -9.64
N CYS A 163 -0.65 6.44 -9.70
CA CYS A 163 -0.11 7.33 -8.69
C CYS A 163 -0.38 8.81 -8.98
N HIS A 164 -0.25 9.25 -10.24
CA HIS A 164 -0.40 10.66 -10.64
C HIS A 164 -1.82 11.05 -11.08
N GLY A 165 -2.77 10.12 -11.09
CA GLY A 165 -4.10 10.29 -11.65
C GLY A 165 -4.14 10.04 -13.17
N GLY A 166 -5.32 9.69 -13.70
CA GLY A 166 -5.51 9.44 -15.13
C GLY A 166 -5.20 10.69 -15.95
N ALA A 167 -4.40 10.54 -17.01
CA ALA A 167 -3.70 11.66 -17.63
C ALA A 167 -4.49 12.40 -18.72
N GLU A 168 -5.70 11.94 -19.08
CA GLU A 168 -6.58 12.58 -20.07
C GLU A 168 -6.75 14.09 -19.82
N GLY A 169 -7.07 14.51 -18.59
CA GLY A 169 -7.35 15.89 -18.26
C GLY A 169 -6.13 16.82 -18.14
N TRP A 170 -4.93 16.29 -17.88
CA TRP A 170 -3.77 17.10 -17.50
C TRP A 170 -2.52 16.91 -18.37
N LEU A 171 -2.39 15.83 -19.14
CA LEU A 171 -1.13 15.52 -19.86
C LEU A 171 -0.74 16.58 -20.90
N ALA A 172 -1.72 17.14 -21.61
CA ALA A 172 -1.48 18.19 -22.61
C ALA A 172 -0.88 19.45 -21.96
N ALA A 173 -1.43 19.87 -20.81
CA ALA A 173 -0.93 21.00 -20.06
C ALA A 173 0.45 20.74 -19.41
N HIS A 174 0.65 19.52 -18.90
CA HIS A 174 1.91 19.11 -18.28
C HIS A 174 3.12 19.16 -19.23
N ARG A 175 2.89 18.99 -20.54
CA ARG A 175 3.93 19.14 -21.58
C ARG A 175 4.33 20.60 -21.84
N SER A 176 3.55 21.58 -21.38
CA SER A 176 3.84 23.00 -21.54
C SER A 176 4.73 23.55 -20.41
N ALA A 177 5.39 24.68 -20.67
CA ALA A 177 6.11 25.40 -19.61
C ALA A 177 5.15 25.96 -18.52
N GLU A 178 3.89 26.19 -18.87
CA GLU A 178 2.88 26.81 -18.00
C GLU A 178 2.55 25.97 -16.76
N TRP A 179 2.72 24.65 -16.83
CA TRP A 179 2.50 23.72 -15.72
C TRP A 179 3.27 24.09 -14.44
N LYS A 180 4.38 24.82 -14.60
CA LYS A 180 5.26 25.25 -13.50
C LYS A 180 4.80 26.55 -12.84
N PHE A 181 3.94 27.35 -13.48
CA PHE A 181 3.50 28.64 -12.96
C PHE A 181 2.18 28.48 -12.19
N PRO A 182 2.16 28.70 -10.85
CA PRO A 182 0.96 28.48 -10.03
C PRO A 182 -0.19 29.42 -10.39
N ASP A 183 0.11 30.61 -10.95
CA ASP A 183 -0.89 31.57 -11.40
C ASP A 183 -1.69 31.08 -12.63
N ILE A 184 -1.15 30.10 -13.37
CA ILE A 184 -1.83 29.44 -14.49
C ILE A 184 -2.33 28.06 -14.06
N TRP A 185 -1.46 27.25 -13.48
CA TRP A 185 -1.75 25.89 -13.01
C TRP A 185 -1.60 25.79 -11.50
N SER A 186 -2.57 26.32 -10.77
CA SER A 186 -2.70 26.14 -9.32
C SER A 186 -2.89 24.67 -8.95
N GLU A 187 -2.65 24.29 -7.69
CA GLU A 187 -2.82 22.89 -7.26
C GLU A 187 -4.29 22.44 -7.29
N GLU A 188 -5.24 23.36 -7.07
CA GLU A 188 -6.67 23.14 -7.25
C GLU A 188 -6.99 22.86 -8.72
N ARG A 189 -6.43 23.65 -9.66
CA ARG A 189 -6.62 23.44 -11.10
C ARG A 189 -6.00 22.11 -11.56
N LYS A 190 -4.82 21.76 -11.07
CA LYS A 190 -4.19 20.45 -11.33
C LYS A 190 -5.07 19.31 -10.83
N THR A 191 -5.59 19.41 -9.60
CA THR A 191 -6.47 18.42 -8.99
C THR A 191 -7.78 18.27 -9.75
N ALA A 192 -8.41 19.39 -10.15
CA ALA A 192 -9.64 19.40 -10.95
C ALA A 192 -9.44 18.81 -12.36
N ALA A 193 -8.23 18.92 -12.92
CA ALA A 193 -7.82 18.27 -14.16
C ALA A 193 -7.40 16.78 -13.99
N GLY A 194 -7.54 16.22 -12.78
CA GLY A 194 -7.28 14.81 -12.48
C GLY A 194 -5.89 14.48 -11.92
N PHE A 195 -4.99 15.46 -11.78
CA PHE A 195 -3.62 15.22 -11.33
C PHE A 195 -3.53 15.06 -9.80
N LYS A 196 -2.96 13.95 -9.32
CA LYS A 196 -2.65 13.71 -7.90
C LYS A 196 -1.27 14.27 -7.54
N THR A 197 -1.23 15.39 -6.80
CA THR A 197 0.04 15.98 -6.32
C THR A 197 0.62 15.21 -5.12
N ASN A 198 1.41 14.18 -5.42
CA ASN A 198 2.11 13.35 -4.42
C ASN A 198 3.22 14.06 -3.63
N LYS A 199 3.38 15.39 -3.75
CA LYS A 199 4.21 16.19 -2.83
C LYS A 199 3.54 16.38 -1.48
N ASN A 200 2.22 16.35 -1.42
CA ASN A 200 1.45 16.33 -0.19
C ASN A 200 1.44 14.88 0.37
N LEU A 201 1.87 14.70 1.61
CA LEU A 201 1.96 13.37 2.24
C LEU A 201 0.58 12.72 2.44
N ALA A 202 -0.46 13.49 2.79
CA ALA A 202 -1.82 12.95 2.92
C ALA A 202 -2.36 12.47 1.58
N THR A 203 -2.19 13.26 0.50
CA THR A 203 -2.55 12.85 -0.87
C THR A 203 -1.80 11.57 -1.29
N ARG A 204 -0.49 11.50 -1.01
CA ARG A 204 0.34 10.32 -1.30
C ARG A 204 -0.10 9.09 -0.49
N ALA A 205 -0.48 9.27 0.78
CA ALA A 205 -0.95 8.18 1.63
C ALA A 205 -2.32 7.66 1.21
N HIS A 206 -3.30 8.55 0.91
CA HIS A 206 -4.61 8.15 0.39
C HIS A 206 -4.47 7.35 -0.92
N MET A 207 -3.61 7.81 -1.84
CA MET A 207 -3.29 7.11 -3.10
C MET A 207 -2.77 5.67 -2.87
N CYS A 208 -1.95 5.43 -1.84
CA CYS A 208 -1.53 4.07 -1.48
C CYS A 208 -2.69 3.29 -0.82
N ALA A 209 -3.39 3.92 0.12
CA ALA A 209 -4.44 3.29 0.92
C ALA A 209 -5.67 2.88 0.09
N ASP A 210 -5.95 3.56 -1.03
CA ASP A 210 -6.95 3.16 -2.03
C ASP A 210 -6.82 1.66 -2.39
N CYS A 211 -5.60 1.17 -2.62
CA CYS A 211 -5.33 -0.25 -2.92
C CYS A 211 -4.99 -1.08 -1.67
N HIS A 212 -4.17 -0.52 -0.77
CA HIS A 212 -3.52 -1.27 0.31
C HIS A 212 -4.32 -1.36 1.61
N VAL A 213 -5.40 -0.59 1.75
CA VAL A 213 -6.40 -0.69 2.82
C VAL A 213 -7.77 -0.97 2.19
N GLY A 214 -8.05 -0.28 1.09
CA GLY A 214 -9.29 -0.26 0.34
C GLY A 214 -10.02 1.06 0.48
N SER A 215 -10.95 1.31 -0.44
CA SER A 215 -11.91 2.41 -0.42
C SER A 215 -13.25 1.94 -1.00
N PRO A 216 -14.35 2.70 -0.87
CA PRO A 216 -15.65 2.31 -1.41
C PRO A 216 -15.61 2.00 -2.91
N GLY A 217 -15.88 0.73 -3.28
CA GLY A 217 -15.80 0.24 -4.66
C GLY A 217 -14.44 -0.36 -5.07
N GLN A 218 -13.44 -0.27 -4.20
CA GLN A 218 -12.08 -0.79 -4.39
C GLN A 218 -11.61 -1.43 -3.07
N GLN A 219 -12.03 -2.67 -2.79
CA GLN A 219 -11.83 -3.28 -1.48
C GLN A 219 -11.46 -4.76 -1.58
N VAL A 220 -10.87 -5.25 -0.48
CA VAL A 220 -10.78 -6.68 -0.19
C VAL A 220 -11.73 -6.97 0.98
N ASP A 221 -12.68 -7.87 0.74
CA ASP A 221 -13.61 -8.42 1.73
C ASP A 221 -13.19 -9.85 2.11
N HIS A 222 -13.93 -10.46 3.04
CA HIS A 222 -13.62 -11.79 3.53
C HIS A 222 -13.78 -12.86 2.45
N ASP A 223 -14.69 -12.70 1.50
CA ASP A 223 -14.86 -13.66 0.41
C ASP A 223 -13.65 -13.66 -0.52
N LEU A 224 -13.09 -12.48 -0.86
CA LEU A 224 -11.82 -12.37 -1.55
C LEU A 224 -10.66 -13.02 -0.77
N ILE A 225 -10.59 -12.81 0.55
CA ILE A 225 -9.56 -13.42 1.42
C ILE A 225 -9.70 -14.95 1.46
N ALA A 226 -10.90 -15.46 1.70
CA ALA A 226 -11.21 -16.89 1.75
C ALA A 226 -10.98 -17.58 0.39
N ALA A 227 -11.21 -16.87 -0.72
CA ALA A 227 -10.88 -17.34 -2.05
C ALA A 227 -9.36 -17.48 -2.25
N GLY A 228 -8.54 -16.63 -1.61
CA GLY A 228 -7.08 -16.72 -1.61
C GLY A 228 -6.33 -15.38 -1.66
N HIS A 229 -7.01 -14.23 -1.58
CA HIS A 229 -6.37 -12.92 -1.53
C HIS A 229 -5.60 -12.76 -0.19
N PRO A 230 -4.37 -12.22 -0.19
CA PRO A 230 -3.71 -11.84 1.06
C PRO A 230 -4.53 -10.79 1.85
N ARG A 231 -4.50 -10.84 3.18
CA ARG A 231 -5.04 -9.73 4.00
C ARG A 231 -4.25 -8.45 3.72
N LEU A 232 -4.97 -7.35 3.55
CA LEU A 232 -4.42 -6.02 3.33
C LEU A 232 -3.89 -5.39 4.64
N ASN A 233 -2.65 -5.73 5.00
CA ASN A 233 -1.95 -5.14 6.15
C ASN A 233 -0.97 -4.07 5.65
N PHE A 234 -1.38 -2.80 5.75
CA PHE A 234 -0.63 -1.64 5.26
C PHE A 234 -0.05 -0.79 6.39
N GLU A 235 1.17 -0.30 6.20
CA GLU A 235 1.77 0.74 7.04
C GLU A 235 2.56 1.68 6.12
N PHE A 236 2.15 2.93 6.02
CA PHE A 236 2.64 3.83 4.98
C PHE A 236 4.13 4.16 5.12
N ALA A 237 4.67 4.34 6.32
CA ALA A 237 6.09 4.63 6.51
C ALA A 237 6.96 3.42 6.17
N ALA A 238 6.56 2.22 6.60
CA ALA A 238 7.26 0.99 6.25
C ALA A 238 7.28 0.74 4.73
N TYR A 239 6.14 0.92 4.04
CA TYR A 239 6.08 0.81 2.58
C TYR A 239 6.84 1.96 1.88
N GLN A 240 6.82 3.19 2.41
CA GLN A 240 7.64 4.30 1.91
C GLN A 240 9.15 4.02 2.02
N ALA A 241 9.61 3.30 3.04
CA ALA A 241 11.01 2.93 3.20
C ALA A 241 11.44 1.82 2.22
N LEU A 242 10.54 0.90 1.89
CA LEU A 242 10.78 -0.20 0.94
C LEU A 242 10.60 0.22 -0.54
N TYR A 243 9.81 1.26 -0.82
CA TYR A 243 9.46 1.65 -2.18
C TYR A 243 10.63 2.28 -2.97
N PRO A 244 10.93 1.82 -4.20
CA PRO A 244 11.96 2.42 -5.06
C PRO A 244 11.67 3.89 -5.44
N LYS A 245 12.27 4.83 -4.70
CA LYS A 245 12.13 6.27 -4.92
C LYS A 245 12.64 6.66 -6.31
N HIS A 246 11.76 7.19 -7.16
CA HIS A 246 12.11 7.84 -8.44
C HIS A 246 12.05 9.39 -8.35
N TRP A 247 12.06 9.92 -7.13
CA TRP A 247 12.13 11.35 -6.81
C TRP A 247 13.20 11.61 -5.75
N ARG A 248 13.56 12.88 -5.56
CA ARG A 248 14.56 13.30 -4.59
C ARG A 248 13.99 13.28 -3.18
N VAL A 249 14.50 12.39 -2.33
CA VAL A 249 14.10 12.32 -0.90
C VAL A 249 14.56 13.57 -0.13
N SER A 250 15.60 14.26 -0.59
CA SER A 250 15.99 15.59 -0.07
C SER A 250 14.85 16.61 -0.14
N ASP A 251 14.06 16.59 -1.22
CA ASP A 251 12.98 17.55 -1.42
C ASP A 251 11.79 17.25 -0.51
N ASP A 252 11.57 15.97 -0.20
CA ASP A 252 10.59 15.50 0.79
C ASP A 252 10.98 15.99 2.20
N ARG A 253 12.24 15.78 2.60
CA ARG A 253 12.80 16.27 3.87
C ARG A 253 12.73 17.80 4.01
N ALA A 254 13.04 18.53 2.94
CA ALA A 254 12.95 19.98 2.90
C ALA A 254 11.52 20.52 3.06
N ARG A 255 10.48 19.70 2.78
CA ARG A 255 9.07 20.04 3.04
C ARG A 255 8.64 19.78 4.50
N THR A 256 9.44 19.05 5.28
CA THR A 256 9.16 18.66 6.67
C THR A 256 10.30 19.05 7.62
N PRO A 257 10.68 20.35 7.70
CA PRO A 257 11.74 20.80 8.59
C PRO A 257 11.36 20.60 10.06
N VAL A 258 12.39 20.47 10.91
CA VAL A 258 12.22 20.46 12.38
C VAL A 258 11.73 21.81 12.90
N ALA A 259 11.00 21.80 14.03
CA ALA A 259 10.58 23.01 14.71
C ALA A 259 11.78 23.91 15.09
N GLY A 260 11.65 25.22 14.87
CA GLY A 260 12.69 26.21 15.20
C GLY A 260 13.93 26.21 14.29
N GLY A 261 14.06 25.28 13.34
CA GLY A 261 15.13 25.29 12.36
C GLY A 261 14.81 26.17 11.14
N GLU A 262 15.80 26.92 10.66
CA GLU A 262 15.78 27.35 9.25
C GLU A 262 15.83 26.11 8.35
N ALA A 263 15.31 26.21 7.11
CA ALA A 263 15.28 25.10 6.14
C ALA A 263 16.69 24.56 5.75
N SER A 264 17.74 25.23 6.20
CA SER A 264 19.17 24.91 6.05
C SER A 264 19.75 24.09 7.22
N VAL A 265 19.09 24.00 8.38
CA VAL A 265 19.65 23.44 9.63
C VAL A 265 19.35 21.94 9.77
N ARG A 266 20.00 21.16 8.89
CA ARG A 266 20.40 19.73 8.96
C ARG A 266 19.40 18.62 9.39
N GLY A 267 18.27 18.88 10.04
CA GLY A 267 17.30 17.87 10.51
C GLY A 267 15.95 17.90 9.78
N SER A 268 15.23 16.77 9.79
CA SER A 268 13.91 16.61 9.16
C SER A 268 12.98 15.72 9.99
N THR A 269 11.68 15.90 9.80
CA THR A 269 10.59 15.11 10.41
C THR A 269 9.78 14.33 9.38
N PHE A 270 10.37 14.03 8.22
CA PHE A 270 9.71 13.33 7.11
C PHE A 270 9.22 11.95 7.52
N GLU A 271 10.08 11.18 8.21
CA GLU A 271 9.75 9.81 8.65
C GLU A 271 8.61 9.80 9.69
N SER A 272 8.65 10.67 10.70
CA SER A 272 7.58 10.76 11.71
C SER A 272 6.28 11.32 11.14
N THR A 273 6.36 12.31 10.25
CA THR A 273 5.18 12.87 9.56
C THR A 273 4.56 11.82 8.64
N SER A 274 5.39 11.04 7.92
CA SER A 274 4.92 9.93 7.09
C SER A 274 4.21 8.87 7.92
N TRP A 275 4.80 8.45 9.04
CA TRP A 275 4.15 7.51 9.96
C TRP A 275 2.80 8.03 10.48
N LEU A 276 2.77 9.25 11.04
CA LEU A 276 1.52 9.84 11.57
C LEU A 276 0.43 9.96 10.50
N VAL A 277 0.77 10.47 9.30
CA VAL A 277 -0.15 10.55 8.16
C VAL A 277 -0.65 9.15 7.78
N GLY A 278 0.24 8.15 7.76
CA GLY A 278 -0.08 6.76 7.48
C GLY A 278 -1.14 6.19 8.40
N GLN A 279 -0.97 6.37 9.71
CA GLN A 279 -1.92 5.90 10.73
C GLN A 279 -3.29 6.57 10.56
N LEU A 280 -3.32 7.91 10.40
CA LEU A 280 -4.58 8.66 10.26
C LEU A 280 -5.33 8.34 8.96
N VAL A 281 -4.62 8.18 7.83
CA VAL A 281 -5.21 7.78 6.55
C VAL A 281 -5.72 6.33 6.59
N THR A 282 -4.96 5.41 7.18
CA THR A 282 -5.39 4.00 7.32
C THR A 282 -6.68 3.91 8.13
N ALA A 283 -6.76 4.66 9.23
CA ALA A 283 -7.99 4.78 10.03
C ALA A 283 -9.16 5.40 9.25
N ASP A 284 -8.95 6.46 8.46
CA ASP A 284 -10.04 7.06 7.65
C ASP A 284 -10.56 6.09 6.60
N HIS A 285 -9.67 5.32 5.95
CA HIS A 285 -10.05 4.29 4.98
C HIS A 285 -10.79 3.10 5.62
N GLU A 286 -10.33 2.59 6.76
CA GLU A 286 -11.06 1.54 7.51
C GLU A 286 -12.48 2.01 7.89
N LEU A 287 -12.62 3.25 8.36
CA LEU A 287 -13.92 3.84 8.69
C LEU A 287 -14.76 4.15 7.43
N ALA A 288 -14.15 4.51 6.30
CA ALA A 288 -14.85 4.72 5.03
C ALA A 288 -15.46 3.42 4.50
N LEU A 289 -14.69 2.32 4.56
CA LEU A 289 -15.18 0.98 4.25
C LEU A 289 -16.29 0.57 5.22
N LEU A 290 -16.14 0.86 6.52
CA LEU A 290 -17.15 0.57 7.53
C LEU A 290 -18.49 1.28 7.28
N LEU A 291 -18.46 2.57 6.95
CA LEU A 291 -19.65 3.31 6.53
C LEU A 291 -20.27 2.72 5.26
N ASN A 292 -19.48 2.52 4.19
CA ASN A 292 -20.00 2.01 2.93
C ASN A 292 -20.59 0.59 3.03
N ARG A 293 -20.00 -0.26 3.87
CA ARG A 293 -20.50 -1.61 4.14
C ARG A 293 -21.81 -1.55 4.94
N ALA A 294 -21.91 -0.67 5.95
CA ALA A 294 -23.14 -0.45 6.70
C ALA A 294 -24.29 0.08 5.80
N GLU A 295 -24.00 1.03 4.90
CA GLU A 295 -24.96 1.54 3.92
C GLU A 295 -25.47 0.44 2.97
N ARG A 296 -24.57 -0.44 2.50
CA ARG A 296 -24.88 -1.51 1.54
C ARG A 296 -25.50 -2.75 2.17
N SER A 297 -25.23 -3.04 3.44
CA SER A 297 -25.66 -4.29 4.09
C SER A 297 -27.15 -4.29 4.45
N GLY A 298 -27.70 -3.12 4.79
CA GLY A 298 -29.12 -2.92 5.10
C GLY A 298 -29.57 -3.66 6.37
N LYS A 299 -29.80 -4.98 6.28
CA LYS A 299 -30.10 -5.87 7.40
C LYS A 299 -29.03 -6.95 7.66
N SER A 300 -28.06 -7.15 6.76
CA SER A 300 -26.93 -8.04 7.07
C SER A 300 -25.93 -7.34 7.98
N GLY A 301 -25.22 -8.15 8.79
CA GLY A 301 -24.25 -7.68 9.75
C GLY A 301 -22.97 -7.12 9.13
N PRO A 302 -21.99 -6.74 9.97
CA PRO A 302 -20.72 -6.19 9.50
C PRO A 302 -19.91 -7.20 8.68
N GLU A 303 -19.06 -6.68 7.81
CA GLU A 303 -18.17 -7.46 6.95
C GLU A 303 -17.10 -8.17 7.78
N LEU A 304 -16.93 -9.48 7.56
CA LEU A 304 -16.02 -10.32 8.36
C LEU A 304 -14.56 -9.86 8.30
N ALA A 305 -14.10 -9.26 7.20
CA ALA A 305 -12.76 -8.67 7.08
C ALA A 305 -12.51 -7.47 8.01
N GLN A 306 -13.52 -6.99 8.74
CA GLN A 306 -13.39 -5.90 9.72
C GLN A 306 -13.07 -6.38 11.14
N PHE A 307 -13.14 -7.68 11.40
CA PHE A 307 -12.87 -8.26 12.73
C PHE A 307 -11.42 -8.72 12.85
N ASP A 308 -10.96 -8.95 14.08
CA ASP A 308 -9.69 -9.63 14.34
C ASP A 308 -9.74 -11.06 13.77
N CYS A 309 -9.05 -11.28 12.66
CA CYS A 309 -8.99 -12.58 12.00
C CYS A 309 -8.51 -13.69 12.94
N TYR A 310 -7.66 -13.40 13.94
CA TYR A 310 -7.16 -14.38 14.91
C TYR A 310 -8.17 -14.73 16.01
N ALA A 311 -9.32 -14.05 16.09
CA ALA A 311 -10.43 -14.48 16.92
C ALA A 311 -11.01 -15.84 16.47
N CYS A 312 -10.98 -16.10 15.14
CA CYS A 312 -11.49 -17.31 14.49
C CYS A 312 -10.38 -18.16 13.85
N HIS A 313 -9.42 -17.55 13.13
CA HIS A 313 -8.31 -18.22 12.47
C HIS A 313 -7.06 -18.24 13.35
N HIS A 314 -7.01 -19.19 14.28
CA HIS A 314 -5.87 -19.40 15.17
C HIS A 314 -5.50 -20.89 15.24
N GLU A 315 -4.27 -21.17 15.65
CA GLU A 315 -3.83 -22.53 15.96
C GLU A 315 -4.43 -23.00 17.29
N LEU A 316 -4.78 -24.28 17.37
CA LEU A 316 -5.20 -24.95 18.61
C LEU A 316 -3.96 -25.36 19.43
N GLN A 317 -3.14 -24.37 19.82
CA GLN A 317 -1.95 -24.56 20.65
C GLN A 317 -2.12 -23.94 22.04
N ASP A 318 -1.51 -24.60 23.02
CA ASP A 318 -1.29 -24.04 24.35
C ASP A 318 -0.37 -22.80 24.31
N GLN A 319 -0.74 -21.81 25.12
CA GLN A 319 -0.14 -20.47 25.18
C GLN A 319 -0.24 -19.66 23.88
N SER A 320 -1.25 -19.94 23.06
CA SER A 320 -1.58 -19.10 21.89
C SER A 320 -2.14 -17.73 22.32
N TRP A 321 -1.96 -16.70 21.48
CA TRP A 321 -2.40 -15.33 21.78
C TRP A 321 -3.90 -15.21 22.08
N ARG A 322 -4.73 -16.16 21.61
CA ARG A 322 -6.16 -16.24 21.93
C ARG A 322 -6.41 -16.73 23.36
N GLN A 323 -5.55 -17.57 23.92
CA GLN A 323 -5.61 -18.03 25.32
C GLN A 323 -5.04 -17.00 26.29
N VAL A 324 -4.00 -16.24 25.87
CA VAL A 324 -3.44 -15.13 26.67
C VAL A 324 -4.37 -13.89 26.69
N ARG A 325 -5.55 -13.95 26.05
CA ARG A 325 -6.69 -13.02 26.25
C ARG A 325 -7.31 -13.10 27.66
N THR A 326 -6.53 -13.41 28.70
CA THR A 326 -6.97 -13.36 30.11
C THR A 326 -7.45 -11.97 30.54
N ASN A 327 -7.03 -10.91 29.83
CA ASN A 327 -7.51 -9.54 29.98
C ASN A 327 -8.54 -9.09 28.93
N SER A 328 -9.04 -9.96 28.04
CA SER A 328 -10.08 -9.52 27.10
C SER A 328 -11.39 -9.28 27.84
N LYS A 329 -11.91 -8.05 27.78
CA LYS A 329 -13.27 -7.68 28.21
C LYS A 329 -14.38 -8.38 27.40
N LEU A 330 -14.00 -9.16 26.38
CA LEU A 330 -14.88 -9.94 25.53
C LEU A 330 -15.40 -11.18 26.26
N LYS A 331 -16.71 -11.41 26.18
CA LYS A 331 -17.36 -12.62 26.72
C LYS A 331 -17.28 -13.77 25.72
N PRO A 332 -17.46 -15.03 26.16
CA PRO A 332 -17.63 -16.17 25.26
C PRO A 332 -18.74 -15.90 24.23
N GLY A 333 -18.41 -15.98 22.94
CA GLY A 333 -19.32 -15.68 21.83
C GLY A 333 -19.14 -14.29 21.21
N GLU A 334 -18.43 -13.37 21.86
CA GLU A 334 -18.08 -12.06 21.28
C GLU A 334 -16.80 -12.15 20.44
N ILE A 335 -16.77 -11.43 19.32
CA ILE A 335 -15.63 -11.35 18.39
C ILE A 335 -14.99 -9.97 18.53
N GLY A 336 -13.66 -9.86 18.53
CA GLY A 336 -13.00 -8.55 18.58
C GLY A 336 -13.11 -7.82 17.25
N TRP A 337 -13.48 -6.53 17.26
CA TRP A 337 -13.27 -5.64 16.12
C TRP A 337 -11.78 -5.59 15.76
N GLY A 338 -11.46 -5.49 14.47
CA GLY A 338 -10.08 -5.40 13.97
C GLY A 338 -9.37 -4.16 14.51
N THR A 339 -8.06 -4.26 14.69
CA THR A 339 -7.28 -3.22 15.38
C THR A 339 -6.08 -2.70 14.58
N TRP A 340 -5.97 -3.08 13.31
CA TRP A 340 -4.81 -2.74 12.46
C TRP A 340 -4.68 -1.24 12.19
N GLY A 341 -5.69 -0.57 11.63
CA GLY A 341 -5.61 0.86 11.31
C GLY A 341 -5.92 1.81 12.47
N LEU A 342 -6.83 1.43 13.36
CA LEU A 342 -7.24 2.28 14.49
C LEU A 342 -6.44 2.08 15.78
N GLY A 343 -5.77 0.94 15.95
CA GLY A 343 -5.24 0.50 17.24
C GLY A 343 -4.21 1.45 17.88
N LEU A 344 -3.37 2.12 17.10
CA LEU A 344 -2.44 3.13 17.61
C LEU A 344 -3.04 4.55 17.62
N VAL A 345 -4.01 4.85 16.75
CA VAL A 345 -4.63 6.17 16.66
C VAL A 345 -5.36 6.51 17.97
N GLU A 346 -6.03 5.53 18.58
CA GLU A 346 -6.64 5.66 19.91
C GLU A 346 -5.62 5.92 21.04
N SER A 347 -4.37 5.49 20.85
CA SER A 347 -3.26 5.59 21.81
C SER A 347 -2.25 6.70 21.45
N LEU A 348 -2.57 7.59 20.50
CA LEU A 348 -1.67 8.68 20.11
C LEU A 348 -1.43 9.66 21.27
N PRO A 349 -0.19 9.87 21.72
CA PRO A 349 0.11 10.81 22.79
C PRO A 349 -0.23 12.27 22.39
N PRO A 350 -0.56 13.15 23.36
CA PRO A 350 -0.97 14.54 23.09
C PRO A 350 0.00 15.35 22.22
N ALA A 351 1.30 15.01 22.22
CA ALA A 351 2.31 15.69 21.39
C ALA A 351 2.05 15.56 19.87
N TYR A 352 1.41 14.48 19.40
CA TYR A 352 1.00 14.30 17.99
C TYR A 352 -0.52 14.36 17.80
N SER A 353 -1.32 14.27 18.87
CA SER A 353 -2.76 14.21 18.75
C SER A 353 -3.35 15.55 18.33
N LEU A 354 -3.76 15.63 17.05
CA LEU A 354 -4.55 16.72 16.46
C LEU A 354 -6.07 16.47 16.57
N LEU A 355 -6.44 15.39 17.25
CA LEU A 355 -7.80 14.87 17.44
C LEU A 355 -8.39 15.36 18.77
N ASN A 356 -9.71 15.33 18.92
CA ASN A 356 -10.33 15.44 20.23
C ASN A 356 -10.24 14.07 20.91
N ALA A 357 -9.12 13.79 21.58
CA ALA A 357 -8.81 12.46 22.11
C ALA A 357 -9.95 11.84 22.94
N GLU A 358 -10.65 12.63 23.77
CA GLU A 358 -11.79 12.15 24.57
C GLU A 358 -12.97 11.72 23.67
N GLN A 359 -13.38 12.56 22.72
CA GLN A 359 -14.51 12.26 21.84
C GLN A 359 -14.17 11.15 20.84
N PHE A 360 -12.93 11.12 20.33
CA PHE A 360 -12.44 10.06 19.45
C PHE A 360 -12.40 8.70 20.16
N GLN A 361 -11.85 8.63 21.38
CA GLN A 361 -11.83 7.39 22.17
C GLN A 361 -13.24 6.94 22.56
N LYS A 362 -14.15 7.87 22.86
CA LYS A 362 -15.56 7.59 23.13
C LYS A 362 -16.28 6.99 21.92
N ASP A 363 -16.08 7.55 20.73
CA ASP A 363 -16.68 7.01 19.50
C ASP A 363 -16.05 5.68 19.07
N ALA A 364 -14.73 5.52 19.24
CA ALA A 364 -14.05 4.24 19.03
C ALA A 364 -14.54 3.16 20.00
N ALA A 365 -14.80 3.51 21.26
CA ALA A 365 -15.38 2.60 22.25
C ALA A 365 -16.83 2.20 21.90
N LEU A 366 -17.65 3.13 21.39
CA LEU A 366 -19.00 2.83 20.89
C LEU A 366 -18.94 1.86 19.70
N LEU A 367 -18.12 2.15 18.68
CA LEU A 367 -17.94 1.25 17.54
C LEU A 367 -17.47 -0.13 17.97
N ARG A 368 -16.45 -0.21 18.85
CA ARG A 368 -15.97 -1.48 19.40
C ARG A 368 -17.06 -2.26 20.12
N GLY A 369 -17.90 -1.61 20.92
CA GLY A 369 -19.01 -2.26 21.64
C GLY A 369 -20.10 -2.79 20.69
N HIS A 370 -20.35 -2.11 19.58
CA HIS A 370 -21.28 -2.59 18.55
C HIS A 370 -20.66 -3.69 17.69
N LEU A 371 -19.41 -3.55 17.29
CA LEU A 371 -18.63 -4.49 16.46
C LEU A 371 -18.01 -5.62 17.30
N GLN A 372 -18.77 -6.11 18.29
CA GLN A 372 -18.48 -7.33 19.06
C GLN A 372 -19.30 -8.55 18.60
N THR A 373 -20.21 -8.35 17.65
CA THR A 373 -21.13 -9.37 17.16
C THR A 373 -21.34 -9.24 15.65
N LEU A 374 -21.61 -10.37 14.99
CA LEU A 374 -22.01 -10.44 13.58
C LEU A 374 -23.44 -9.92 13.34
N GLN A 375 -24.14 -9.45 14.39
CA GLN A 375 -25.51 -8.91 14.33
C GLN A 375 -25.57 -7.39 14.56
N ALA A 376 -24.43 -6.69 14.54
CA ALA A 376 -24.41 -5.24 14.71
C ALA A 376 -25.20 -4.57 13.58
N ARG A 377 -26.12 -3.67 13.94
CA ARG A 377 -26.97 -2.98 12.96
C ARG A 377 -26.22 -1.81 12.30
N PRO A 378 -26.48 -1.49 11.02
CA PRO A 378 -25.88 -0.32 10.36
C PRO A 378 -26.10 1.04 11.06
N ASP A 379 -27.25 1.26 11.70
CA ASP A 379 -27.60 2.55 12.30
C ASP A 379 -26.67 2.96 13.45
N VAL A 380 -26.19 1.99 14.23
CA VAL A 380 -25.28 2.26 15.36
C VAL A 380 -23.83 2.50 14.93
N ILE A 381 -23.49 2.17 13.68
CA ILE A 381 -22.17 2.39 13.08
C ILE A 381 -22.05 3.81 12.53
N HIS A 382 -23.09 4.31 11.87
CA HIS A 382 -23.02 5.50 11.03
C HIS A 382 -22.57 6.75 11.80
N SER A 383 -23.18 7.05 12.95
CA SER A 383 -22.94 8.31 13.67
C SER A 383 -21.53 8.40 14.31
N PRO A 384 -21.03 7.38 15.04
CA PRO A 384 -19.67 7.42 15.57
C PRO A 384 -18.60 7.42 14.45
N ALA A 385 -18.74 6.55 13.44
CA ALA A 385 -17.76 6.46 12.36
C ALA A 385 -17.68 7.77 11.55
N THR A 386 -18.81 8.44 11.27
CA THR A 386 -18.82 9.74 10.58
C THR A 386 -18.07 10.81 11.38
N ARG A 387 -18.26 10.89 12.71
CA ARG A 387 -17.53 11.84 13.57
C ARG A 387 -16.04 11.57 13.59
N MET A 388 -15.65 10.31 13.81
CA MET A 388 -14.24 9.91 13.81
C MET A 388 -13.55 10.26 12.49
N ARG A 389 -14.17 10.00 11.33
CA ARG A 389 -13.63 10.41 10.02
C ARG A 389 -13.47 11.93 9.89
N ALA A 390 -14.47 12.70 10.31
CA ALA A 390 -14.38 14.16 10.28
C ALA A 390 -13.22 14.68 11.15
N GLU A 391 -12.96 14.08 12.31
CA GLU A 391 -11.78 14.41 13.13
C GLU A 391 -10.46 14.01 12.48
N LEU A 392 -10.36 12.81 11.88
CA LEU A 392 -9.16 12.37 11.15
C LEU A 392 -8.84 13.28 9.95
N GLN A 393 -9.85 13.67 9.18
CA GLN A 393 -9.70 14.56 8.03
C GLN A 393 -9.31 15.98 8.49
N ALA A 394 -9.90 16.47 9.59
CA ALA A 394 -9.50 17.74 10.19
C ALA A 394 -8.08 17.70 10.78
N ALA A 395 -7.61 16.56 11.28
CA ALA A 395 -6.22 16.35 11.69
C ALA A 395 -5.27 16.35 10.48
N LEU A 396 -5.57 15.59 9.43
CA LEU A 396 -4.79 15.53 8.19
C LEU A 396 -4.62 16.92 7.55
N ALA A 397 -5.67 17.75 7.55
CA ALA A 397 -5.63 19.12 7.06
C ALA A 397 -4.74 20.08 7.90
N LYS A 398 -4.44 19.73 9.15
CA LYS A 398 -3.59 20.50 10.09
C LYS A 398 -2.12 20.06 10.11
N ILE A 399 -1.79 18.90 9.53
CA ILE A 399 -0.41 18.37 9.51
C ILE A 399 0.58 19.26 8.75
N PRO A 400 0.26 19.83 7.57
CA PRO A 400 1.20 20.70 6.85
C PRO A 400 1.67 21.94 7.63
N GLN A 401 0.91 22.38 8.63
CA GLN A 401 1.22 23.49 9.53
C GLN A 401 1.94 23.03 10.81
N GLN A 402 1.91 21.73 11.17
CA GLN A 402 2.64 21.22 12.34
C GLN A 402 4.15 21.22 12.09
N ARG A 403 4.91 21.48 13.15
CA ARG A 403 6.37 21.33 13.17
C ARG A 403 6.71 20.52 14.40
N TYR A 404 7.25 19.32 14.19
CA TYR A 404 7.75 18.46 15.25
C TYR A 404 9.26 18.62 15.40
N ASP A 405 9.81 18.12 16.48
CA ASP A 405 11.26 18.04 16.73
C ASP A 405 11.64 16.66 17.29
N ALA A 406 12.92 16.45 17.57
CA ALA A 406 13.41 15.18 18.13
C ALA A 406 12.79 14.85 19.51
N GLY A 407 12.48 15.86 20.33
CA GLY A 407 11.83 15.68 21.64
C GLY A 407 10.37 15.25 21.51
N SER A 408 9.65 15.79 20.54
CA SER A 408 8.29 15.41 20.16
C SER A 408 8.25 13.96 19.68
N VAL A 409 9.17 13.58 18.79
CA VAL A 409 9.31 12.19 18.30
C VAL A 409 9.57 11.22 19.44
N GLN A 410 10.51 11.57 20.34
CA GLN A 410 10.82 10.72 21.49
C GLN A 410 9.62 10.60 22.44
N THR A 411 8.93 11.71 22.73
CA THR A 411 7.76 11.73 23.63
C THR A 411 6.66 10.80 23.12
N VAL A 412 6.46 10.72 21.81
CA VAL A 412 5.50 9.79 21.20
C VAL A 412 5.96 8.35 21.28
N GLN A 413 7.24 8.07 21.01
CA GLN A 413 7.80 6.72 21.15
C GLN A 413 7.71 6.24 22.61
N ASP A 414 8.01 7.11 23.57
CA ASP A 414 7.94 6.84 25.01
C ASP A 414 6.50 6.60 25.47
N GLY A 415 5.52 7.35 24.94
CA GLY A 415 4.10 7.11 25.20
C GLY A 415 3.64 5.74 24.72
N LEU A 416 3.91 5.37 23.47
CA LEU A 416 3.53 4.07 22.92
C LEU A 416 4.21 2.89 23.65
N LEU A 417 5.48 3.03 24.04
CA LEU A 417 6.23 1.98 24.76
C LEU A 417 5.88 1.89 26.25
N LYS A 418 5.32 2.94 26.85
CA LYS A 418 4.69 2.90 28.18
C LYS A 418 3.45 2.01 28.14
N ASP A 419 2.63 2.15 27.11
CA ASP A 419 1.37 1.42 26.94
C ASP A 419 1.57 0.03 26.28
N ARG A 420 2.83 -0.39 26.06
CA ARG A 420 3.19 -1.68 25.43
C ARG A 420 2.48 -2.89 26.03
N ASN A 421 2.21 -2.89 27.34
CA ASN A 421 1.53 -4.00 28.00
C ASN A 421 0.10 -4.15 27.49
N GLU A 422 -0.64 -3.06 27.30
CA GLU A 422 -1.99 -3.11 26.73
C GLU A 422 -1.95 -3.44 25.24
N LEU A 423 -1.02 -2.83 24.49
CA LEU A 423 -0.90 -3.04 23.05
C LEU A 423 -0.51 -4.48 22.72
N VAL A 424 0.43 -5.09 23.44
CA VAL A 424 0.87 -6.48 23.20
C VAL A 424 -0.22 -7.49 23.57
N GLN A 425 -0.91 -7.27 24.69
CA GLN A 425 -2.04 -8.11 25.11
C GLN A 425 -3.30 -7.87 24.24
N GLY A 426 -3.32 -6.79 23.46
CA GLY A 426 -4.39 -6.40 22.55
C GLY A 426 -4.48 -7.18 21.24
N GLY A 427 -3.51 -8.07 20.94
CA GLY A 427 -3.54 -8.94 19.75
C GLY A 427 -2.48 -8.59 18.70
N TRP A 428 -2.27 -9.51 17.75
CA TRP A 428 -1.12 -9.46 16.82
C TRP A 428 -1.06 -8.20 15.97
N ASP A 429 -2.22 -7.66 15.57
CA ASP A 429 -2.32 -6.40 14.83
C ASP A 429 -1.71 -5.24 15.63
N ARG A 430 -2.13 -5.04 16.90
CA ARG A 430 -1.63 -3.97 17.79
C ARG A 430 -0.14 -4.11 18.10
N THR A 431 0.34 -5.33 18.33
CA THR A 431 1.78 -5.57 18.59
C THR A 431 2.63 -5.29 17.36
N THR A 432 2.17 -5.71 16.17
CA THR A 432 2.87 -5.45 14.91
C THR A 432 2.91 -3.96 14.61
N GLN A 433 1.80 -3.26 14.81
CA GLN A 433 1.76 -1.80 14.70
C GLN A 433 2.70 -1.13 15.71
N LEU A 434 2.74 -1.54 16.98
CA LEU A 434 3.69 -1.00 17.97
C LEU A 434 5.14 -1.20 17.54
N TYR A 435 5.50 -2.37 17.01
CA TYR A 435 6.82 -2.64 16.46
C TYR A 435 7.15 -1.69 15.28
N LEU A 436 6.25 -1.58 14.29
CA LEU A 436 6.43 -0.72 13.11
C LEU A 436 6.55 0.75 13.51
N ALA A 437 5.70 1.23 14.42
CA ALA A 437 5.78 2.58 14.99
C ALA A 437 7.10 2.80 15.74
N THR A 438 7.56 1.83 16.52
CA THR A 438 8.84 1.94 17.25
C THR A 438 10.02 2.08 16.30
N ALA A 439 10.06 1.29 15.23
CA ALA A 439 11.09 1.38 14.19
C ALA A 439 11.03 2.69 13.40
N ALA A 440 9.83 3.13 12.99
CA ALA A 440 9.62 4.40 12.29
C ALA A 440 10.05 5.60 13.14
N LEU A 441 9.65 5.63 14.42
CA LEU A 441 9.98 6.71 15.36
C LEU A 441 11.48 6.69 15.75
N GLN A 442 12.13 5.52 15.80
CA GLN A 442 13.59 5.44 15.99
C GLN A 442 14.33 6.10 14.82
N ASN A 443 13.92 5.82 13.58
CA ASN A 443 14.48 6.45 12.39
C ASN A 443 14.17 7.95 12.33
N ALA A 444 12.95 8.36 12.65
CA ALA A 444 12.57 9.78 12.73
C ALA A 444 13.37 10.54 13.79
N GLY A 445 13.66 9.94 14.96
CA GLY A 445 14.49 10.54 16.01
C GLY A 445 15.97 10.66 15.64
N ARG A 446 16.44 9.91 14.63
CA ARG A 446 17.75 10.12 13.99
C ARG A 446 17.67 11.24 12.94
N GLU A 447 16.64 11.22 12.09
CA GLU A 447 16.45 12.23 11.04
C GLU A 447 16.26 13.65 11.63
N ALA A 448 15.50 13.78 12.71
CA ALA A 448 15.27 15.06 13.39
C ALA A 448 16.53 15.63 14.06
N ARG A 449 17.54 14.79 14.34
CA ARG A 449 18.88 15.20 14.80
C ARG A 449 19.89 15.40 13.66
N GLY A 450 19.44 15.32 12.41
CA GLY A 450 20.28 15.47 11.23
C GLY A 450 21.23 14.29 10.95
N LEU A 451 20.97 13.12 11.55
CA LEU A 451 21.69 11.88 11.27
C LEU A 451 21.15 11.22 9.98
N ILE A 452 21.11 12.02 8.91
CA ILE A 452 20.57 11.68 7.60
C ILE A 452 21.61 10.88 6.81
N GLY A 453 21.21 9.70 6.32
CA GLY A 453 21.91 9.05 5.22
C GLY A 453 23.04 8.06 5.57
N GLY A 454 23.11 7.56 6.81
CA GLY A 454 23.82 6.31 7.07
C GLY A 454 23.09 5.11 6.43
N THR A 455 23.66 3.90 6.56
CA THR A 455 22.86 2.66 6.46
C THR A 455 21.59 2.85 7.30
N PRO A 456 20.39 2.40 6.84
CA PRO A 456 19.25 2.22 7.74
C PRO A 456 19.79 1.50 8.97
N GLY A 457 19.67 2.14 10.14
CA GLY A 457 20.46 1.76 11.30
C GLY A 457 20.22 0.28 11.54
N ALA A 458 21.29 -0.53 11.55
CA ALA A 458 21.19 -1.99 11.63
C ALA A 458 20.14 -2.31 12.69
N GLU A 459 19.02 -2.91 12.25
CA GLU A 459 17.78 -2.96 13.02
C GLU A 459 18.12 -3.36 14.44
N ASP A 460 17.82 -2.49 15.42
CA ASP A 460 18.26 -2.65 16.80
C ASP A 460 18.05 -4.11 17.19
N ALA A 461 19.08 -4.79 17.68
CA ALA A 461 19.04 -6.25 17.80
C ALA A 461 17.83 -6.72 18.64
N SER A 462 17.36 -5.88 19.57
CA SER A 462 16.13 -6.07 20.33
C SER A 462 14.85 -5.88 19.49
N LEU A 463 14.79 -4.92 18.57
CA LEU A 463 13.70 -4.79 17.59
C LEU A 463 13.70 -5.93 16.56
N LEU A 464 14.86 -6.35 16.06
CA LEU A 464 14.98 -7.51 15.17
C LEU A 464 14.44 -8.78 15.84
N LYS A 465 14.68 -8.94 17.16
CA LYS A 465 14.09 -10.01 17.97
C LYS A 465 12.57 -9.89 18.07
N VAL A 466 12.00 -8.70 18.30
CA VAL A 466 10.54 -8.47 18.23
C VAL A 466 9.97 -8.86 16.87
N ARG A 467 10.60 -8.44 15.77
CA ARG A 467 10.21 -8.78 14.39
C ARG A 467 10.20 -10.30 14.15
N GLN A 468 11.22 -11.01 14.60
CA GLN A 468 11.29 -12.47 14.49
C GLN A 468 10.16 -13.16 15.25
N LEU A 469 9.85 -12.71 16.48
CA LEU A 469 8.75 -13.23 17.30
C LEU A 469 7.36 -12.96 16.68
N LEU A 470 7.22 -11.94 15.84
CA LEU A 470 5.97 -11.58 15.14
C LEU A 470 5.80 -12.27 13.78
N SER A 471 6.85 -12.88 13.24
CA SER A 471 6.86 -13.45 11.89
C SER A 471 6.07 -14.76 11.79
N PHE A 472 5.51 -15.02 10.61
CA PHE A 472 4.82 -16.27 10.28
C PHE A 472 5.74 -17.24 9.55
N ASP A 473 5.51 -18.55 9.72
CA ASP A 473 6.14 -19.57 8.89
C ASP A 473 5.67 -19.41 7.41
N PRO A 474 6.61 -19.29 6.44
CA PRO A 474 6.30 -19.14 5.01
C PRO A 474 5.61 -20.36 4.37
N VAL A 475 5.38 -21.45 5.11
CA VAL A 475 4.55 -22.59 4.66
C VAL A 475 3.07 -22.19 4.47
N SER A 476 2.59 -21.12 5.11
CA SER A 476 1.20 -20.62 5.01
C SER A 476 0.90 -19.80 3.73
N GLY A 477 1.30 -20.30 2.56
CA GLY A 477 0.77 -19.85 1.27
C GLY A 477 1.18 -18.44 0.79
N ALA A 478 2.17 -17.80 1.38
CA ALA A 478 2.74 -16.54 0.88
C ALA A 478 3.73 -16.80 -0.30
N PRO A 479 3.76 -15.96 -1.36
CA PRO A 479 4.81 -16.04 -2.38
C PRO A 479 6.20 -15.79 -1.78
N ARG A 480 7.13 -16.72 -2.01
CA ARG A 480 8.41 -16.83 -1.28
C ARG A 480 9.55 -16.06 -1.95
N THR A 481 9.51 -14.72 -1.93
CA THR A 481 10.65 -13.90 -2.40
C THR A 481 11.01 -12.78 -1.42
N PHE A 482 11.31 -13.18 -0.19
CA PHE A 482 12.53 -12.75 0.50
C PHE A 482 13.28 -14.04 0.81
N GLU A 483 14.54 -14.15 0.38
CA GLU A 483 15.33 -15.36 0.63
C GLU A 483 15.66 -15.47 2.12
N ILE A 484 15.11 -16.49 2.78
CA ILE A 484 15.48 -16.87 4.15
C ILE A 484 16.37 -18.10 4.03
N THR A 485 17.68 -17.87 3.94
CA THR A 485 18.68 -18.94 4.04
C THR A 485 18.87 -19.36 5.50
N ASP A 486 18.63 -20.64 5.79
CA ASP A 486 19.11 -21.38 6.96
C ASP A 486 18.87 -20.78 8.36
N SER A 487 17.59 -20.68 8.77
CA SER A 487 17.23 -20.55 10.19
C SER A 487 16.06 -21.49 10.56
N PRO A 488 16.17 -22.30 11.63
CA PRO A 488 15.21 -23.35 11.91
C PRO A 488 13.94 -22.84 12.64
N ARG A 489 12.79 -22.97 11.97
CA ARG A 489 11.42 -23.02 12.57
C ARG A 489 11.06 -21.86 13.50
N TYR A 490 10.73 -20.69 12.93
CA TYR A 490 10.13 -19.60 13.70
C TYR A 490 8.68 -19.94 14.12
N ARG A 491 8.52 -20.36 15.38
CA ARG A 491 7.23 -20.29 16.10
C ARG A 491 6.95 -18.82 16.42
N LYS A 492 5.68 -18.38 16.34
CA LYS A 492 5.27 -17.09 16.91
C LYS A 492 5.66 -17.01 18.38
N GLY A 493 6.26 -15.89 18.78
CA GLY A 493 6.53 -15.61 20.19
C GLY A 493 5.25 -15.45 21.00
N THR A 494 5.31 -15.84 22.26
CA THR A 494 4.29 -15.52 23.26
C THR A 494 4.30 -14.01 23.58
N PRO A 495 3.17 -13.45 24.08
CA PRO A 495 3.13 -12.06 24.55
C PRO A 495 4.25 -11.72 25.55
N ASP A 496 4.59 -12.63 26.47
CA ASP A 496 5.63 -12.40 27.48
C ASP A 496 7.05 -12.36 26.86
N GLU A 497 7.34 -13.18 25.83
CA GLU A 497 8.60 -13.12 25.10
C GLU A 497 8.76 -11.80 24.35
N ILE A 498 7.67 -11.29 23.78
CA ILE A 498 7.66 -10.01 23.07
C ILE A 498 7.80 -8.83 24.05
N LEU A 499 7.13 -8.88 25.20
CA LEU A 499 7.29 -7.87 26.25
C LEU A 499 8.73 -7.82 26.76
N ARG A 500 9.38 -8.98 27.00
CA ARG A 500 10.81 -9.03 27.33
C ARG A 500 11.70 -8.43 26.23
N ALA A 501 11.41 -8.69 24.96
CA ALA A 501 12.17 -8.12 23.85
C ALA A 501 11.99 -6.58 23.73
N PHE A 502 10.80 -6.04 24.03
CA PHE A 502 10.60 -4.59 24.16
C PHE A 502 11.28 -4.00 25.40
N GLU A 503 11.41 -4.74 26.50
CA GLU A 503 12.13 -4.31 27.69
C GLU A 503 13.64 -4.28 27.49
N GLU A 504 14.19 -5.26 26.75
CA GLU A 504 15.56 -5.23 26.25
C GLU A 504 15.78 -3.98 25.37
N TYR A 505 14.88 -3.71 24.42
CA TYR A 505 14.96 -2.49 23.60
C TYR A 505 14.92 -1.20 24.44
N LEU A 506 14.07 -1.11 25.47
CA LEU A 506 14.02 0.05 26.36
C LEU A 506 15.33 0.28 27.14
N GLN A 507 16.14 -0.77 27.34
CA GLN A 507 17.46 -0.70 27.98
C GLN A 507 18.58 -0.37 26.98
N THR A 508 18.53 -0.90 25.76
CA THR A 508 19.58 -0.74 24.74
C THR A 508 19.43 0.50 23.86
N ARG A 509 18.20 1.02 23.69
CA ARG A 509 17.92 2.09 22.73
C ARG A 509 18.74 3.36 22.99
N PRO A 510 19.19 4.07 21.94
CA PRO A 510 19.84 5.35 22.10
C PRO A 510 18.89 6.36 22.75
N ARG A 511 19.23 6.85 23.94
CA ARG A 511 18.55 8.02 24.53
C ARG A 511 18.85 9.26 23.68
N VAL A 512 17.94 10.24 23.70
CA VAL A 512 18.18 11.53 23.05
C VAL A 512 19.11 12.35 23.95
N GLU A 513 20.41 12.09 23.81
CA GLU A 513 21.41 13.08 24.16
C GLU A 513 21.34 14.27 23.19
N ALA A 514 21.82 15.42 23.65
CA ALA A 514 21.61 16.73 23.04
C ALA A 514 22.03 16.79 21.56
N ALA A 515 21.45 17.75 20.83
CA ALA A 515 21.67 17.93 19.40
C ALA A 515 23.16 17.87 19.03
N VAL A 516 23.49 17.02 18.06
CA VAL A 516 24.86 16.92 17.54
C VAL A 516 25.25 18.28 16.96
N PRO A 517 26.37 18.90 17.38
CA PRO A 517 26.81 20.18 16.83
C PRO A 517 26.88 20.14 15.31
N ALA A 518 26.49 21.22 14.64
CA ALA A 518 26.38 21.23 13.18
C ALA A 518 27.72 20.92 12.48
N ASP A 519 28.83 21.32 13.11
CA ASP A 519 30.21 21.03 12.75
C ASP A 519 30.62 19.55 12.90
N ALA A 520 29.91 18.75 13.68
CA ALA A 520 30.15 17.31 13.87
C ALA A 520 29.28 16.40 12.98
N LEU A 521 28.30 16.95 12.25
CA LEU A 521 27.45 16.16 11.34
C LEU A 521 28.16 15.96 9.98
N PRO A 522 28.20 14.71 9.45
CA PRO A 522 28.82 14.44 8.14
C PRO A 522 28.10 15.21 7.02
N PRO A 523 28.79 15.49 5.89
CA PRO A 523 28.15 16.10 4.74
C PRO A 523 27.00 15.21 4.26
N VAL A 524 25.84 15.81 3.97
CA VAL A 524 24.67 15.10 3.45
C VAL A 524 25.03 14.55 2.06
N ALA A 525 25.40 13.27 2.01
CA ALA A 525 25.52 12.57 0.76
C ALA A 525 24.16 12.58 0.07
N ASP A 526 24.08 13.11 -1.15
CA ASP A 526 22.89 12.98 -1.96
C ASP A 526 22.69 11.47 -2.20
N GLN A 527 21.66 10.90 -1.58
CA GLN A 527 21.36 9.48 -1.68
C GLN A 527 20.74 9.20 -3.05
N SER A 528 21.60 9.27 -4.07
CA SER A 528 21.48 8.42 -5.26
C SER A 528 21.14 7.02 -4.77
N PRO A 529 20.08 6.38 -5.32
CA PRO A 529 19.61 5.11 -4.79
C PRO A 529 20.75 4.11 -4.83
N LEU A 530 21.17 3.65 -3.64
CA LEU A 530 22.12 2.55 -3.49
C LEU A 530 21.65 1.47 -4.45
N LEU A 531 22.53 1.12 -5.39
CA LEU A 531 22.27 0.05 -6.33
C LEU A 531 22.18 -1.24 -5.52
N LEU A 532 20.95 -1.60 -5.14
CA LEU A 532 20.66 -2.96 -4.70
C LEU A 532 21.25 -3.87 -5.78
N PRO A 533 22.16 -4.79 -5.42
CA PRO A 533 22.70 -5.73 -6.39
C PRO A 533 21.52 -6.47 -7.01
N ARG A 534 21.56 -6.65 -8.33
CA ARG A 534 20.56 -7.49 -9.02
C ARG A 534 20.64 -8.89 -8.41
N GLN A 535 19.61 -9.27 -7.68
CA GLN A 535 19.22 -10.68 -7.51
C GLN A 535 18.36 -11.06 -8.71
#